data_AF-A0A7V0TAX4-F1
#
_entry.id   AF-A0A7V0TAX4-F1
#
_cell.length_a   1.000
_cell.length_b   1.000
_cell.length_c   1.000
_cell.angle_alpha   90.00
_cell.angle_beta   90.00
_cell.angle_gamma   90.00
#
_symmetry.space_group_name_H-M   'P 1'
#
loop_
_entity.id
_entity.type
_entity.pdbx_description
1 polymer ?
#
loop_
_entity_poly.entity_id
_entity_poly.type
_entity_poly.pdbx_seq_one_letter_code
_entity_poly.pdbx_strand_id
1 'polypeptide(L)'
;MILLFSYFLHGEETEIVQEKNPRTALFLGLTLPGSGQLYNGKWLKAAVYVSYDGYIAYKANDYHRLYKSYPFQIGFRDERNRYYWLLAAGWLAGAIDAYVDAHLSAFPKDSFSIIPENNGMKISISIIL
;
A
#
# COMPACT_ATOMS: atom_id res chain seq x y z
N MET A 1 12.57 19.53 7.91
CA MET A 1 11.29 18.81 7.71
C MET A 1 11.47 17.49 6.95
N ILE A 2 12.20 17.46 5.82
CA ILE A 2 12.46 16.22 5.05
C ILE A 2 13.26 15.17 5.86
N LEU A 3 14.23 15.61 6.67
CA LEU A 3 15.03 14.69 7.49
C LEU A 3 14.26 14.07 8.67
N LEU A 4 13.30 14.80 9.25
CA LEU A 4 12.40 14.28 10.29
C LEU A 4 11.39 13.27 9.70
N PHE A 5 10.93 13.52 8.48
CA PHE A 5 10.11 12.57 7.73
C PHE A 5 10.91 11.30 7.42
N SER A 6 12.17 11.43 7.03
CA SER A 6 13.06 10.28 6.78
C SER A 6 13.31 9.44 8.04
N TYR A 7 13.44 10.06 9.21
CA TYR A 7 13.60 9.37 10.50
C TYR A 7 12.30 8.67 10.94
N PHE A 8 11.14 9.29 10.71
CA PHE A 8 9.83 8.66 10.96
C PHE A 8 9.55 7.50 9.99
N LEU A 9 10.08 7.55 8.76
CA LEU A 9 10.06 6.44 7.81
C LEU A 9 11.07 5.33 8.14
N HIS A 10 12.08 5.62 8.96
CA HIS A 10 13.10 4.68 9.43
C HIS A 10 12.66 4.03 10.75
N GLY A 11 11.47 3.42 10.76
CA GLY A 11 11.13 2.51 11.84
C GLY A 11 12.10 1.35 11.81
N GLU A 12 12.89 1.16 12.87
CA GLU A 12 13.61 -0.09 13.12
C GLU A 12 12.56 -1.21 13.29
N GLU A 13 12.15 -1.81 12.17
CA GLU A 13 11.44 -3.06 12.19
C GLU A 13 12.46 -4.13 12.57
N THR A 14 12.45 -4.54 13.84
CA THR A 14 12.97 -5.85 14.23
C THR A 14 12.07 -6.89 13.58
N GLU A 15 12.31 -7.12 12.29
CA GLU A 15 11.45 -7.93 11.44
C GLU A 15 11.69 -9.39 11.78
N ILE A 16 10.94 -9.88 12.76
CA ILE A 16 10.69 -11.31 12.88
C ILE A 16 10.07 -11.72 11.55
N VAL A 17 10.83 -12.42 10.70
CA VAL A 17 10.37 -12.93 9.39
C VAL A 17 9.23 -13.91 9.64
N GLN A 18 8.02 -13.38 9.78
CA GLN A 18 6.80 -14.16 9.83
C GLN A 18 6.30 -14.29 8.41
N GLU A 19 6.38 -15.50 7.89
CA GLU A 19 5.73 -15.87 6.63
C GLU A 19 4.24 -15.50 6.70
N LYS A 20 3.81 -14.61 5.80
CA LYS A 20 2.42 -14.16 5.69
C LYS A 20 1.70 -14.97 4.64
N ASN A 21 0.44 -15.33 4.91
CA ASN A 21 -0.38 -16.03 3.93
C ASN A 21 -0.91 -15.04 2.87
N PRO A 22 -0.54 -15.20 1.58
CA PRO A 22 -0.95 -14.26 0.54
C PRO A 22 -2.46 -14.21 0.32
N ARG A 23 -3.14 -15.36 0.45
CA ARG A 23 -4.60 -15.44 0.27
C ARG A 23 -5.34 -14.67 1.36
N THR A 24 -4.84 -14.73 2.59
CA THR A 24 -5.38 -13.96 3.71
C THR A 24 -5.18 -12.46 3.49
N ALA A 25 -3.99 -12.04 3.04
CA ALA A 25 -3.72 -10.64 2.73
C ALA A 25 -4.64 -10.09 1.64
N LEU A 26 -4.88 -10.88 0.57
CA LEU A 26 -5.80 -10.52 -0.50
C LEU A 26 -7.25 -10.44 0.00
N PHE A 27 -7.71 -11.46 0.74
CA PHE A 27 -9.08 -11.48 1.27
C PHE A 27 -9.34 -10.27 2.17
N LEU A 28 -8.43 -9.98 3.09
CA LEU A 28 -8.51 -8.79 3.92
C LEU A 28 -8.55 -7.54 3.04
N GLY A 29 -7.57 -7.37 2.15
CA GLY A 29 -7.49 -6.23 1.24
C GLY A 29 -8.77 -6.01 0.41
N LEU A 30 -9.46 -7.07 -0.02
CA LEU A 30 -10.73 -6.98 -0.73
C LEU A 30 -11.92 -6.63 0.18
N THR A 31 -11.89 -7.01 1.46
CA THR A 31 -12.97 -6.67 2.42
C THR A 31 -12.93 -5.22 2.86
N LEU A 32 -11.74 -4.68 3.13
CA LEU A 32 -11.56 -3.32 3.63
C LEU A 32 -10.31 -2.70 3.00
N PRO A 33 -10.40 -1.46 2.47
CA PRO A 33 -9.26 -0.73 1.94
C PRO A 33 -8.08 -0.68 2.92
N GLY A 34 -6.87 -0.98 2.44
CA GLY A 34 -5.63 -0.95 3.23
C GLY A 34 -5.45 -2.07 4.27
N SER A 35 -6.46 -2.91 4.55
CA SER A 35 -6.36 -3.94 5.59
C SER A 35 -5.40 -5.08 5.26
N GLY A 36 -5.21 -5.41 3.98
CA GLY A 36 -4.18 -6.36 3.55
C GLY A 36 -2.76 -5.87 3.88
N GLN A 37 -2.53 -4.55 3.78
CA GLN A 37 -1.24 -3.94 4.15
C GLN A 37 -1.03 -3.92 5.67
N LEU A 38 -2.10 -3.74 6.46
CA LEU A 38 -2.05 -3.89 7.92
C LEU A 38 -1.66 -5.33 8.31
N TYR A 39 -2.22 -6.33 7.65
CA TYR A 39 -1.86 -7.75 7.88
C TYR A 39 -0.38 -8.04 7.61
N ASN A 40 0.18 -7.40 6.58
CA ASN A 40 1.59 -7.49 6.24
C ASN A 40 2.51 -6.66 7.16
N GLY A 41 1.97 -5.93 8.14
CA GLY A 41 2.74 -5.04 9.01
C GLY A 41 3.15 -3.72 8.36
N LYS A 42 2.72 -3.44 7.11
CA LYS A 42 3.12 -2.27 6.34
C LYS A 42 2.19 -1.08 6.61
N TRP A 43 2.29 -0.53 7.81
CA TRP A 43 1.41 0.55 8.31
C TRP A 43 1.38 1.79 7.42
N LEU A 44 2.53 2.21 6.90
CA LEU A 44 2.61 3.38 6.03
C LEU A 44 1.87 3.15 4.70
N LYS A 45 2.07 1.97 4.08
CA LYS A 45 1.34 1.61 2.86
C LYS A 45 -0.16 1.58 3.12
N ALA A 46 -0.58 0.98 4.24
CA ALA A 46 -1.98 0.96 4.64
C ALA A 46 -2.55 2.39 4.77
N ALA A 47 -1.83 3.30 5.43
CA ALA A 47 -2.25 4.69 5.56
C ALA A 47 -2.37 5.41 4.21
N VAL A 48 -1.45 5.14 3.27
CA VAL A 48 -1.50 5.68 1.90
C VAL A 48 -2.75 5.20 1.16
N TYR A 49 -3.03 3.89 1.15
CA TYR A 49 -4.21 3.34 0.48
C TYR A 49 -5.52 3.85 1.11
N VAL A 50 -5.64 3.83 2.43
CA VAL A 50 -6.83 4.34 3.14
C VAL A 50 -7.05 5.82 2.86
N SER A 51 -5.99 6.63 2.88
CA SER A 51 -6.10 8.07 2.60
C SER A 51 -6.50 8.33 1.14
N TYR A 52 -5.91 7.60 0.20
CA TYR A 52 -6.26 7.69 -1.22
C TYR A 52 -7.72 7.31 -1.46
N ASP A 53 -8.14 6.10 -1.06
CA ASP A 53 -9.50 5.63 -1.28
C ASP A 53 -10.52 6.49 -0.53
N GLY A 54 -10.18 6.95 0.69
CA GLY A 54 -11.02 7.88 1.46
C GLY A 54 -11.24 9.22 0.74
N TYR A 55 -10.20 9.81 0.15
CA TYR A 55 -10.32 11.05 -0.63
C TYR A 55 -11.15 10.83 -1.90
N ILE A 56 -10.91 9.75 -2.62
CA ILE A 56 -11.66 9.42 -3.84
C ILE A 56 -13.13 9.15 -3.52
N ALA A 57 -13.43 8.43 -2.43
CA ALA A 57 -14.79 8.21 -1.95
C ALA A 57 -15.49 9.52 -1.55
N TYR A 58 -14.78 10.44 -0.88
CA TYR A 58 -15.29 11.77 -0.58
C TYR A 58 -15.69 12.52 -1.86
N LYS A 59 -14.82 12.53 -2.88
CA LYS A 59 -15.12 13.15 -4.18
C LYS A 59 -16.29 12.48 -4.89
N ALA A 60 -16.36 11.15 -4.86
CA ALA A 60 -17.48 10.40 -5.44
C ALA A 60 -18.81 10.82 -4.81
N ASN A 61 -18.85 10.95 -3.48
CA ASN A 61 -20.03 11.39 -2.75
C ASN A 61 -20.41 12.86 -3.05
N ASP A 62 -19.41 13.75 -3.16
CA ASP A 62 -19.64 15.15 -3.52
C ASP A 62 -20.28 15.28 -4.91
N TYR A 63 -19.72 14.60 -5.91
CA TYR A 63 -20.31 14.57 -7.27
C TYR A 63 -21.65 13.85 -7.32
N HIS A 64 -21.88 12.85 -6.47
CA HIS A 64 -23.19 12.22 -6.33
C HIS A 64 -24.25 13.20 -5.82
N ARG A 65 -23.89 14.06 -4.85
CA ARG A 65 -24.79 15.13 -4.37
C ARG A 65 -25.06 16.16 -5.46
N LEU A 66 -24.04 16.60 -6.19
CA LEU A 66 -24.20 17.55 -7.30
C LEU A 66 -25.09 16.98 -8.41
N TYR A 67 -24.89 15.70 -8.76
CA TYR A 67 -25.75 15.00 -9.70
C TYR A 67 -27.21 14.93 -9.23
N LYS A 68 -27.46 14.70 -7.94
CA LYS A 68 -28.83 14.72 -7.39
C LYS A 68 -29.48 16.10 -7.46
N SER A 69 -28.73 17.17 -7.21
CA SER A 69 -29.23 18.55 -7.27
C SER A 69 -29.43 19.04 -8.72
N TYR A 70 -28.59 18.58 -9.65
CA TYR A 70 -28.59 19.00 -11.05
C TYR A 70 -28.61 17.79 -12.00
N PRO A 71 -29.69 17.00 -12.04
CA PRO A 71 -29.73 15.71 -12.73
C PRO A 71 -29.55 15.78 -14.24
N PHE A 72 -29.85 16.93 -14.86
CA PHE A 72 -29.69 17.16 -16.30
C PHE A 72 -28.27 17.61 -16.70
N GLN A 73 -27.40 17.92 -15.75
CA GLN A 73 -25.99 18.21 -16.04
C GLN A 73 -25.19 16.92 -16.15
N ILE A 74 -24.93 16.51 -17.39
CA ILE A 74 -24.22 15.28 -17.75
C ILE A 74 -22.83 15.20 -17.07
N GLY A 75 -22.14 16.33 -16.93
CA GLY A 75 -20.80 16.40 -16.34
C GLY A 75 -20.73 15.83 -14.91
N PHE A 76 -21.72 16.06 -14.05
CA PHE A 76 -21.70 15.55 -12.67
C PHE A 76 -21.90 14.03 -12.60
N ARG A 77 -22.68 13.46 -13.52
CA ARG A 77 -22.87 12.02 -13.62
C ARG A 77 -21.58 11.33 -14.04
N ASP A 78 -20.92 11.88 -15.05
CA ASP A 78 -19.71 11.30 -15.63
C ASP A 78 -18.55 11.39 -14.64
N GLU A 79 -18.40 12.52 -13.94
CA GLU A 79 -17.37 12.70 -12.92
C GLU A 79 -17.61 11.81 -11.69
N ARG A 80 -18.86 11.65 -11.24
CA ARG A 80 -19.20 10.65 -10.20
C ARG A 80 -18.79 9.24 -10.63
N ASN A 81 -19.15 8.84 -11.85
CA ASN A 81 -18.80 7.51 -12.38
C ASN A 81 -17.28 7.33 -12.47
N ARG A 82 -16.55 8.37 -12.89
CA ARG A 82 -15.08 8.39 -12.88
C ARG A 82 -14.53 8.13 -11.48
N TYR A 83 -15.01 8.82 -10.44
CA TYR A 83 -14.54 8.58 -9.08
C TYR A 83 -14.91 7.19 -8.55
N TYR A 84 -16.08 6.64 -8.90
CA TYR A 84 -16.39 5.23 -8.55
C TYR A 84 -15.43 4.24 -9.23
N TRP A 85 -15.08 4.45 -10.49
CA TRP A 85 -14.07 3.63 -11.17
C TRP A 85 -12.69 3.78 -10.56
N LEU A 86 -12.28 5.00 -10.22
CA LEU A 86 -11.01 5.25 -9.53
C LEU A 86 -10.97 4.59 -8.15
N LEU A 87 -12.08 4.62 -7.41
CA LEU A 87 -12.20 3.99 -6.10
C LEU A 87 -12.05 2.47 -6.22
N ALA A 88 -12.76 1.85 -7.16
CA ALA A 88 -12.66 0.41 -7.40
C ALA A 88 -11.24 0.00 -7.84
N ALA A 89 -10.61 0.78 -8.73
CA ALA A 89 -9.25 0.52 -9.19
C ALA A 89 -8.22 0.67 -8.07
N GLY A 90 -8.32 1.73 -7.26
CA GLY A 90 -7.44 1.97 -6.11
C GLY A 90 -7.53 0.88 -5.07
N TRP A 91 -8.74 0.51 -4.68
CA TRP A 91 -9.00 -0.56 -3.73
C TRP A 91 -8.40 -1.89 -4.24
N LEU A 92 -8.70 -2.29 -5.47
CA LEU A 92 -8.17 -3.54 -6.04
C LEU A 92 -6.64 -3.50 -6.15
N ALA A 93 -6.06 -2.38 -6.56
CA ALA A 93 -4.60 -2.22 -6.63
C ALA A 93 -3.95 -2.40 -5.24
N GLY A 94 -4.56 -1.85 -4.18
CA GLY A 94 -4.08 -2.05 -2.81
C GLY A 94 -4.19 -3.48 -2.32
N ALA A 95 -5.26 -4.19 -2.68
CA ALA A 95 -5.43 -5.60 -2.35
C ALA A 95 -4.41 -6.49 -3.08
N ILE A 96 -4.12 -6.20 -4.35
CA ILE A 96 -3.10 -6.91 -5.14
C ILE A 96 -1.69 -6.61 -4.62
N ASP A 97 -1.38 -5.34 -4.29
CA ASP A 97 -0.08 -4.98 -3.69
C ASP A 97 0.15 -5.72 -2.38
N ALA A 98 -0.89 -5.84 -1.54
CA ALA A 98 -0.82 -6.62 -0.30
C ALA A 98 -0.64 -8.13 -0.55
N TYR A 99 -1.27 -8.68 -1.58
CA TYR A 99 -1.06 -10.07 -1.98
C TYR A 99 0.39 -10.33 -2.38
N VAL A 100 0.97 -9.46 -3.22
CA VAL A 100 2.36 -9.57 -3.66
C VAL A 100 3.31 -9.39 -2.48
N ASP A 101 3.07 -8.40 -1.62
CA ASP A 101 3.86 -8.15 -0.42
C ASP A 101 3.88 -9.35 0.54
N ALA A 102 2.73 -10.01 0.71
CA ALA A 102 2.64 -11.22 1.51
C ALA A 102 3.40 -12.38 0.86
N HIS A 103 3.32 -12.53 -0.47
CA HIS A 103 4.08 -13.53 -1.21
C HIS A 103 5.59 -13.31 -1.08
N LEU A 104 6.01 -12.05 -1.03
CA LEU A 104 7.41 -11.67 -0.88
C LEU A 104 7.92 -11.78 0.58
N SER A 105 7.03 -11.92 1.57
CA SER A 105 7.42 -12.05 2.98
C SER A 105 8.23 -13.32 3.29
N ALA A 106 8.14 -14.33 2.43
CA ALA A 106 8.89 -15.57 2.54
C ALA A 106 10.35 -15.46 2.06
N PHE A 107 10.75 -14.35 1.41
CA PHE A 107 12.10 -14.20 0.88
C PHE A 107 13.05 -13.59 1.92
N PRO A 108 14.28 -14.13 2.05
CA PRO A 108 15.27 -13.60 2.99
C PRO A 108 15.69 -12.18 2.58
N LYS A 109 15.60 -11.24 3.53
CA LYS A 109 16.00 -9.83 3.32
C LYS A 109 17.51 -9.59 3.44
N ASP A 110 18.25 -10.58 3.94
CA ASP A 110 19.67 -10.45 4.30
C ASP A 110 20.63 -10.88 3.18
N SER A 111 20.15 -10.96 1.93
CA SER A 111 20.93 -11.50 0.81
C SER A 111 22.10 -10.61 0.38
N PHE A 112 22.22 -9.39 0.89
CA PHE A 112 23.25 -8.43 0.51
C PHE A 112 23.70 -7.56 1.70
N SER A 113 24.97 -7.70 2.11
CA SER A 113 25.57 -6.84 3.14
C SER A 113 26.87 -6.23 2.63
N ILE A 114 27.07 -4.94 2.93
CA ILE A 114 28.30 -4.19 2.66
C ILE A 114 28.96 -3.93 4.01
N ILE A 115 30.11 -4.56 4.26
CA ILE A 115 30.84 -4.42 5.51
C ILE A 115 32.08 -3.57 5.22
N PRO A 116 32.22 -2.37 5.84
CA PRO A 116 33.44 -1.58 5.72
C PRO A 116 34.59 -2.29 6.44
N GLU A 117 35.72 -2.46 5.75
CA GLU A 117 36.92 -3.12 6.27
C GLU A 117 38.08 -2.12 6.27
N ASN A 118 39.04 -2.24 7.18
CA ASN A 118 40.07 -1.21 7.42
C ASN A 118 40.88 -0.79 6.17
N ASN A 119 40.94 -1.62 5.12
CA ASN A 119 41.62 -1.33 3.85
C ASN A 119 40.69 -1.41 2.60
N GLY A 120 39.37 -1.42 2.77
CA GLY A 120 38.46 -1.54 1.63
C GLY A 120 37.00 -1.80 1.98
N MET A 121 36.26 -2.34 1.02
CA MET A 121 34.84 -2.63 1.16
C MET A 121 34.60 -4.10 0.80
N LYS A 122 34.07 -4.89 1.74
CA LYS A 122 33.73 -6.29 1.49
C LYS A 122 32.24 -6.39 1.15
N ILE A 123 31.95 -6.90 -0.03
CA ILE A 123 30.60 -7.20 -0.49
C ILE A 123 30.34 -8.68 -0.19
N SER A 124 29.33 -8.98 0.64
CA SER A 124 28.91 -10.34 0.93
C SER A 124 27.50 -10.58 0.40
N ILE A 125 27.40 -11.54 -0.53
CA ILE A 125 26.13 -12.01 -1.08
C ILE A 125 25.88 -13.40 -0.50
N SER A 126 24.84 -13.53 0.30
CA SER A 126 24.40 -14.82 0.83
C SER A 126 23.20 -15.29 0.01
N ILE A 127 23.43 -16.26 -0.87
CA ILE A 127 22.36 -16.92 -1.62
C ILE A 127 21.96 -18.16 -0.83
N ILE A 128 20.78 -18.14 -0.23
CA ILE A 128 20.15 -19.33 0.34
C ILE A 128 19.32 -19.94 -0.79
N LEU A 129 19.76 -21.12 -1.28
CA LEU A 129 19.12 -21.91 -2.32
C LEU A 129 18.03 -22.80 -1.75
#